data_AF-A0A9D5UQI6-F1
#
_entry.id   AF-A0A9D5UQI6-F1
#
_cell.length_a   1.000
_cell.length_b   1.000
_cell.length_c   1.000
_cell.angle_alpha   90.00
_cell.angle_beta   90.00
_cell.angle_gamma   90.00
#
_symmetry.space_group_name_H-M   'P 1'
#
loop_
_entity.id
_entity.type
_entity.pdbx_description
1 polymer ?
#
loop_
_entity_poly.entity_id
_entity_poly.type
_entity_poly.pdbx_seq_one_letter_code
_entity_poly.pdbx_strand_id
1 'polypeptide(L)' 'RDPKGFYKKVREGKIPNFTGIDSIYEEPLYPDLVVETATESIEESTQKIIDLMSEKGLLKHLK' A
#
# COMPACT_ATOMS: atom_id res chain seq x y z
N ARG A 1 -8.73 7.06 0.50
CA ARG A 1 -8.45 8.44 0.98
C ARG A 1 -7.92 9.27 -0.20
N ASP A 2 -8.29 10.55 -0.35
CA ASP A 2 -7.78 11.45 -1.43
C ASP A 2 -7.03 12.69 -0.88
N PRO A 3 -5.91 12.53 -0.14
CA PRO A 3 -5.24 13.65 0.52
C PRO A 3 -4.70 14.70 -0.46
N LYS A 4 -4.41 14.29 -1.70
CA LYS A 4 -3.82 15.14 -2.75
C LYS A 4 -4.86 15.64 -3.77
N GLY A 5 -6.14 15.27 -3.62
CA GLY A 5 -7.20 15.67 -4.55
C GLY A 5 -7.10 15.03 -5.94
N PHE A 6 -6.34 13.94 -6.10
CA PHE A 6 -6.15 13.28 -7.39
C PHE A 6 -7.40 12.54 -7.83
N TYR A 7 -8.08 11.83 -6.93
CA TYR A 7 -9.33 11.14 -7.27
C TYR A 7 -10.41 12.13 -7.72
N LYS A 8 -10.50 13.30 -7.08
CA LYS A 8 -11.39 14.39 -7.51
C LYS A 8 -11.06 14.85 -8.94
N LYS A 9 -9.78 15.12 -9.24
CA LYS A 9 -9.35 15.59 -10.58
C LYS A 9 -9.61 14.55 -11.68
N VAL A 10 -9.45 13.26 -11.39
CA VAL A 10 -9.74 12.18 -12.34
C VAL A 10 -11.24 12.16 -12.66
N ARG A 11 -12.11 12.26 -11.64
CA ARG A 11 -13.57 12.33 -11.84
C ARG A 11 -14.00 13.57 -12.62
N GLU A 12 -13.23 14.65 -12.57
CA GLU A 12 -13.40 15.86 -13.37
C GLU A 12 -12.81 15.73 -14.80
N GLY A 13 -12.23 14.58 -15.17
CA GLY A 13 -11.65 14.32 -16.50
C GLY A 13 -10.27 14.96 -16.72
N LYS A 14 -9.59 15.42 -15.67
CA LYS A 14 -8.34 16.20 -15.78
C LYS A 14 -7.07 15.35 -15.76
N ILE A 15 -7.16 14.09 -15.34
CA ILE A 15 -6.03 13.17 -15.27
C ILE A 15 -6.46 11.87 -15.95
N PRO A 16 -5.89 11.55 -17.13
CA PRO A 16 -6.16 10.28 -17.81
C PRO A 16 -5.27 9.16 -17.28
N ASN A 17 -5.68 7.92 -17.58
CA ASN A 17 -5.02 6.65 -17.29
C ASN A 17 -4.70 6.42 -15.81
N PHE A 18 -5.61 6.82 -14.92
CA PHE A 18 -5.47 6.67 -13.48
C PHE A 18 -5.81 5.24 -13.00
N THR A 19 -4.85 4.63 -12.29
CA THR A 19 -5.00 3.29 -11.72
C THR A 19 -6.17 3.21 -10.73
N GLY A 20 -7.02 2.21 -10.88
CA GLY A 20 -8.22 1.99 -10.07
C GLY A 20 -9.45 2.78 -10.52
N ILE A 21 -9.37 3.55 -11.62
CA ILE A 21 -10.52 4.19 -12.25
C ILE A 21 -10.62 3.78 -13.72
N ASP A 22 -9.69 4.24 -14.54
CA ASP A 22 -9.64 4.03 -15.99
C ASP A 22 -8.50 3.11 -16.43
N SER A 23 -7.52 2.89 -15.54
CA SER A 23 -6.52 1.82 -15.67
C SER A 23 -6.74 0.76 -14.59
N ILE A 24 -6.49 -0.52 -14.92
CA ILE A 24 -6.63 -1.65 -13.98
C ILE A 24 -5.46 -1.64 -12.98
N TYR A 25 -5.75 -1.98 -11.72
CA TYR A 25 -4.72 -2.38 -10.76
C TYR A 25 -4.62 -3.90 -10.76
N GLU A 26 -3.42 -4.43 -10.98
CA GLU A 26 -3.16 -5.86 -10.92
C GLU A 26 -2.59 -6.20 -9.55
N GLU A 27 -3.40 -6.83 -8.71
CA GLU A 27 -2.96 -7.30 -7.39
C GLU A 27 -1.82 -8.32 -7.53
N PRO A 28 -0.78 -8.26 -6.66
CA PRO A 28 0.29 -9.24 -6.69
C PRO A 28 -0.23 -10.66 -6.44
N LEU A 29 0.15 -11.61 -7.31
CA LEU A 29 -0.24 -13.02 -7.16
C LEU A 29 0.48 -13.72 -5.99
N TYR A 30 1.74 -13.34 -5.73
CA TYR A 30 2.59 -13.94 -4.71
C TYR A 30 3.31 -12.86 -3.89
N PRO A 31 2.58 -12.06 -3.08
CA PRO A 31 3.20 -11.08 -2.21
C PRO A 31 3.93 -11.76 -1.05
N ASP A 32 5.09 -11.23 -0.65
CA ASP A 32 5.76 -11.66 0.59
C ASP A 32 4.96 -11.31 1.86
N LEU A 33 4.17 -10.23 1.81
CA LEU A 33 3.28 -9.77 2.88
C LEU A 33 2.14 -8.94 2.28
N VAL A 34 0.93 -9.11 2.82
CA VAL A 34 -0.24 -8.26 2.56
C VAL A 34 -0.53 -7.43 3.83
N VAL A 35 -0.78 -6.13 3.64
CA VAL A 35 -1.10 -5.19 4.72
C VAL A 35 -2.49 -4.61 4.44
N GLU A 36 -3.48 -4.97 5.26
CA GLU A 36 -4.88 -4.56 5.08
C GLU A 36 -5.15 -3.20 5.73
N THR A 37 -4.65 -2.14 5.08
CA THR A 37 -4.71 -0.75 5.61
C THR A 37 -6.11 -0.19 5.87
N ALA A 38 -7.16 -0.89 5.42
CA ALA A 38 -8.55 -0.54 5.71
C ALA A 38 -9.01 -1.03 7.10
N THR A 39 -8.40 -2.10 7.61
CA THR A 39 -8.78 -2.75 8.88
C THR A 39 -7.68 -2.68 9.94
N GLU A 40 -6.45 -2.42 9.52
CA GLU A 40 -5.28 -2.33 10.41
C GLU A 40 -4.97 -0.87 10.76
N SER A 41 -4.51 -0.67 11.99
CA SER A 41 -3.82 0.55 12.39
C SER A 41 -2.46 0.68 11.71
N ILE A 42 -1.87 1.87 11.78
CA ILE A 42 -0.52 2.11 11.25
C ILE A 42 0.48 1.26 12.01
N GLU A 43 0.37 1.21 13.33
CA GLU A 43 1.25 0.45 14.22
C GLU A 43 1.22 -1.04 13.88
N GLU A 44 0.03 -1.64 13.75
CA GLU A 44 -0.13 -3.04 13.34
C GLU A 44 0.47 -3.32 11.96
N SER A 45 0.15 -2.46 10.97
CA SER A 45 0.68 -2.56 9.61
C SER A 45 2.22 -2.53 9.59
N THR A 46 2.81 -1.59 10.34
CA THR A 46 4.27 -1.45 10.42
C THR A 46 4.94 -2.59 11.15
N GLN A 47 4.32 -3.12 12.21
CA GLN A 47 4.87 -4.24 12.97
C GLN A 47 4.97 -5.50 12.09
N LYS A 48 3.94 -5.80 11.29
CA LYS A 48 3.97 -6.92 10.32
C LYS A 48 5.15 -6.82 9.35
N ILE A 49 5.46 -5.61 8.87
CA ILE A 49 6.59 -5.38 7.97
C ILE A 49 7.91 -5.63 8.71
N ILE A 50 8.07 -5.12 9.93
CA ILE A 50 9.26 -5.31 10.76
C ILE A 50 9.49 -6.79 11.08
N ASP A 51 8.43 -7.52 11.41
CA ASP A 51 8.48 -8.94 11.74
C ASP A 51 8.96 -9.75 10.51
N LEU A 52 8.34 -9.54 9.35
CA LEU A 52 8.76 -10.18 8.09
C LEU A 52 10.22 -9.91 7.77
N MET A 53 10.66 -8.65 7.89
CA MET A 53 12.04 -8.27 7.62
C MET A 53 13.02 -8.91 8.62
N SER A 54 12.61 -9.07 9.89
CA SER A 54 13.41 -9.72 10.92
C SER A 54 13.54 -11.22 10.67
N GLU A 55 12.43 -11.89 10.32
CA GLU A 55 12.40 -13.32 9.95
C GLU A 55 13.27 -13.63 8.73
N LYS A 56 13.25 -12.75 7.72
CA LYS A 56 14.12 -12.85 6.54
C LYS A 56 15.58 -12.45 6.82
N GLY A 57 15.93 -12.04 8.03
CA GLY A 57 17.27 -11.60 8.40
C GLY A 57 17.71 -10.29 7.74
N LEU A 58 16.76 -9.50 7.25
CA LEU A 58 16.99 -8.21 6.57
C LEU A 58 17.16 -7.05 7.55
N LEU A 59 16.68 -7.21 8.79
CA LEU A 59 16.93 -6.30 9.90
C LEU A 59 18.01 -6.88 10.82
N LYS A 60 19.11 -6.14 10.98
CA LYS A 60 20.03 -6.38 12.09
C LYS A 60 19.41 -5.74 13.33
N HIS A 61 19.47 -6.40 14.48
CA HIS A 61 18.96 -5.89 15.76
C HIS A 61 19.21 -4.38 15.88
N LEU A 62 18.12 -3.60 15.87
CA LEU A 62 18.14 -2.23 16.34
C LEU A 62 18.47 -2.33 17.84
N LYS A 63 19.71 -1.96 18.18
CA LYS A 63 20.12 -1.81 19.57
C LYS A 63 19.31 -0.72 20.26
#